data_AF-A0A1T4KKS7-F1
#
_entry.id   AF-A0A1T4KKS7-F1
#
_cell.length_a   1.000
_cell.length_b   1.000
_cell.length_c   1.000
_cell.angle_alpha   90.00
_cell.angle_beta   90.00
_cell.angle_gamma   90.00
#
_symmetry.space_group_name_H-M   'P 1'
#
loop_
_entity.id
_entity.type
_entity.pdbx_description
1 polymer ?
#
loop_
_entity_poly.entity_id
_entity_poly.type
_entity_poly.pdbx_seq_one_letter_code
_entity_poly.pdbx_strand_id
1 'polypeptide(L)'
;MKHRCIMTLLLVILGACKKSTAPAGGSDQHDKIQIAVTAPETGYIYLDGAYTGVQTPGSIAVASGKHIVGVALRNSWQYLRKESHVTGAATLNFTTADKPAPKVWKALWIGLYETKGITSSGECSTHFSQTELNMGYDFFQWSIQQHFEKYAYNTIHWDVVRKDITLPVTLTRSPNGNFTVEPSTIAAMMPEIQPGAYDCVFVFWRESEGACNFKSNYFGLAWTNPLKESIKTGFVTIKFDAAASLADRINYYKTNDPGVWLHEWLHTVGENFYQDKGLQLPRKAGDGLAVHAAEMYNYVFPWMDWYRDFMAGTVVNANGTPRYLGIGPEAMLGCSLREKAAATCQD
;
A
#
# COMPACT_ATOMS: atom_id res chain seq x y z
N MET A 1 62.71 -42.31 7.78
CA MET A 1 62.53 -43.44 8.73
C MET A 1 61.11 -43.40 9.31
N LYS A 2 60.35 -44.49 9.13
CA LYS A 2 59.23 -45.02 9.93
C LYS A 2 57.94 -44.15 9.98
N HIS A 3 56.87 -44.40 9.23
CA HIS A 3 55.88 -45.51 9.29
C HIS A 3 55.23 -45.77 10.68
N ARG A 4 53.92 -45.48 10.76
CA ARG A 4 52.80 -46.25 11.38
C ARG A 4 51.61 -45.26 11.51
N CYS A 5 50.49 -45.35 10.81
CA CYS A 5 49.57 -46.46 10.51
C CYS A 5 48.95 -47.06 11.78
N ILE A 6 47.75 -46.59 12.14
CA ILE A 6 46.73 -47.36 12.85
C ILE A 6 45.41 -47.11 12.13
N MET A 7 44.97 -48.14 11.41
CA MET A 7 43.58 -48.38 11.04
C MET A 7 42.78 -48.66 12.30
N THR A 8 41.55 -48.18 12.37
CA THR A 8 40.49 -48.93 13.04
C THR A 8 39.26 -48.93 12.15
N LEU A 9 38.67 -50.12 12.10
CA LEU A 9 37.86 -50.70 11.05
C LEU A 9 36.44 -50.89 11.60
N LEU A 10 35.47 -50.71 10.69
CA LEU A 10 34.12 -51.29 10.68
C LEU A 10 33.14 -50.99 11.83
N LEU A 11 31.98 -50.45 11.46
CA LEU A 11 30.75 -51.26 11.44
C LEU A 11 29.67 -50.63 10.55
N VAL A 12 29.37 -51.34 9.47
CA VAL A 12 28.20 -51.17 8.62
C VAL A 12 26.99 -51.63 9.43
N ILE A 13 26.01 -50.74 9.64
CA ILE A 13 24.65 -51.14 9.99
C ILE A 13 23.74 -50.70 8.84
N LEU A 14 23.44 -51.68 7.99
CA LEU A 14 22.27 -51.70 7.13
C LEU A 14 21.03 -51.73 8.04
N GLY A 15 20.42 -50.56 8.23
CA GLY A 15 19.17 -50.38 8.96
C GLY A 15 18.06 -49.92 8.05
N ALA A 16 17.33 -50.89 7.49
CA ALA A 16 15.95 -50.83 6.99
C ALA A 16 15.40 -49.48 6.51
N CYS A 17 15.09 -49.43 5.22
CA CYS A 17 14.03 -48.58 4.65
C CYS A 17 12.72 -48.77 5.44
N LYS A 18 12.51 -47.95 6.48
CA LYS A 18 11.14 -47.67 6.92
C LYS A 18 10.53 -46.79 5.85
N LYS A 19 9.62 -47.38 5.06
CA LYS A 19 8.54 -46.64 4.41
C LYS A 19 7.95 -45.74 5.47
N SER A 20 8.35 -44.47 5.46
CA SER A 20 7.61 -43.41 6.11
C SER A 20 6.24 -43.47 5.46
N THR A 21 5.26 -44.01 6.19
CA THR A 21 3.85 -43.77 5.91
C THR A 21 3.71 -42.28 5.82
N ALA A 22 3.57 -41.78 4.59
CA ALA A 22 3.03 -40.46 4.36
C ALA A 22 1.86 -40.31 5.34
N PRO A 23 1.74 -39.18 6.06
CA PRO A 23 0.45 -38.86 6.63
C PRO A 23 -0.53 -39.00 5.48
N ALA A 24 -1.63 -39.71 5.70
CA ALA A 24 -2.75 -39.75 4.78
C ALA A 24 -3.20 -38.30 4.58
N GLY A 25 -2.56 -37.61 3.63
CA GLY A 25 -3.06 -36.42 2.99
C GLY A 25 -4.23 -36.93 2.18
N GLY A 26 -5.37 -37.04 2.86
CA GLY A 26 -6.65 -37.12 2.20
C GLY A 26 -6.60 -36.09 1.09
N SER A 27 -6.74 -36.58 -0.14
CA SER A 27 -7.12 -35.74 -1.25
C SER A 27 -8.48 -35.18 -0.90
N ASP A 28 -8.53 -34.06 -0.19
CA ASP A 28 -9.70 -33.22 -0.08
C ASP A 28 -9.88 -32.52 -1.44
N GLN A 29 -10.07 -33.34 -2.49
CA GLN A 29 -10.91 -32.99 -3.63
C GLN A 29 -12.36 -33.02 -3.16
N HIS A 30 -12.67 -32.29 -2.09
CA HIS A 30 -14.04 -31.99 -1.74
C HIS A 30 -14.60 -31.11 -2.88
N ASP A 31 -15.54 -31.70 -3.62
CA ASP A 31 -16.44 -31.13 -4.61
C ASP A 31 -16.37 -29.60 -4.75
N LYS A 32 -15.37 -29.10 -5.49
CA LYS A 32 -15.37 -27.70 -5.87
C LYS A 32 -16.46 -27.52 -6.91
N ILE A 33 -17.45 -26.71 -6.55
CA ILE A 33 -18.59 -26.34 -7.37
C ILE A 33 -18.13 -25.29 -8.38
N GLN A 34 -18.44 -25.52 -9.65
CA GLN A 34 -18.17 -24.55 -10.71
C GLN A 34 -19.21 -23.44 -10.69
N ILE A 35 -18.74 -22.20 -10.55
CA ILE A 35 -19.57 -21.01 -10.61
C ILE A 35 -19.15 -20.19 -11.82
N ALA A 36 -20.06 -20.04 -12.78
CA ALA A 36 -19.87 -19.13 -13.90
C ALA A 36 -20.11 -17.69 -13.44
N VAL A 37 -19.24 -16.77 -13.83
CA VAL A 37 -19.29 -15.36 -13.44
C VAL A 37 -19.29 -14.50 -14.69
N THR A 38 -20.27 -13.61 -14.79
CA THR A 38 -20.39 -12.63 -15.89
C THR A 38 -20.54 -11.23 -15.30
N ALA A 39 -20.18 -10.21 -16.08
CA ALA A 39 -20.29 -8.81 -15.70
C ALA A 39 -20.46 -7.93 -16.95
N PRO A 40 -20.79 -6.62 -16.80
CA PRO A 40 -21.03 -5.74 -17.94
C PRO A 40 -19.80 -5.51 -18.84
N GLU A 41 -18.59 -5.74 -18.31
CA GLU A 41 -17.34 -5.75 -19.06
C GLU A 41 -16.34 -6.78 -18.48
N THR A 42 -15.19 -6.94 -19.13
CA THR A 42 -14.09 -7.75 -18.59
C THR A 42 -13.60 -7.18 -17.26
N GLY A 43 -13.57 -8.03 -16.26
CA GLY A 43 -13.08 -7.72 -14.93
C GLY A 43 -12.35 -8.91 -14.30
N TYR A 44 -11.55 -8.63 -13.28
CA TYR A 44 -10.85 -9.64 -12.49
C TYR A 44 -11.80 -10.25 -11.46
N ILE A 45 -11.89 -11.58 -11.39
CA ILE A 45 -12.78 -12.27 -10.45
C ILE A 45 -12.05 -12.53 -9.13
N TYR A 46 -12.66 -12.12 -8.02
CA TYR A 46 -12.19 -12.32 -6.65
C TYR A 46 -13.10 -13.30 -5.92
N LEU A 47 -12.51 -14.16 -5.09
CA LEU A 47 -13.21 -15.04 -4.17
C LEU A 47 -12.68 -14.78 -2.77
N ASP A 48 -13.58 -14.41 -1.85
CA ASP A 48 -13.27 -14.08 -0.45
C ASP A 48 -12.11 -13.07 -0.34
N GLY A 49 -12.13 -12.07 -1.21
CA GLY A 49 -11.14 -10.99 -1.30
C GLY A 49 -9.86 -11.32 -2.07
N ALA A 50 -9.60 -12.58 -2.42
CA ALA A 50 -8.42 -12.98 -3.18
C ALA A 50 -8.67 -13.05 -4.69
N TYR A 51 -7.77 -12.50 -5.50
CA TYR A 51 -7.86 -12.64 -6.95
C TYR A 51 -7.68 -14.10 -7.37
N THR A 52 -8.61 -14.60 -8.19
CA THR A 52 -8.65 -16.01 -8.61
C THR A 52 -7.72 -16.33 -9.78
N GLY A 53 -7.22 -15.33 -10.48
CA GLY A 53 -6.51 -15.52 -11.76
C GLY A 53 -7.42 -15.61 -12.98
N VAL A 54 -8.74 -15.49 -12.79
CA VAL A 54 -9.75 -15.61 -13.85
C VAL A 54 -10.42 -14.25 -14.12
N GLN A 55 -10.82 -14.02 -15.36
CA GLN A 55 -11.53 -12.81 -15.78
C GLN A 55 -12.96 -13.12 -16.23
N THR A 56 -13.85 -12.13 -16.19
CA THR A 56 -15.20 -12.24 -16.75
C THR A 56 -15.22 -12.09 -18.28
N PRO A 57 -16.10 -12.82 -18.98
CA PRO A 57 -16.84 -13.98 -18.49
C PRO A 57 -15.88 -15.16 -18.20
N GLY A 58 -16.10 -15.87 -17.10
CA GLY A 58 -15.22 -16.97 -16.67
C GLY A 58 -15.88 -17.90 -15.66
N SER A 59 -15.18 -18.97 -15.27
CA SER A 59 -15.65 -19.92 -14.25
C SER A 59 -14.62 -20.06 -13.15
N ILE A 60 -15.08 -20.10 -11.90
CA ILE A 60 -14.24 -20.33 -10.72
C ILE A 60 -14.72 -21.58 -9.97
N ALA A 61 -13.78 -22.26 -9.33
CA ALA A 61 -14.04 -23.46 -8.54
C ALA A 61 -14.14 -23.07 -7.06
N VAL A 62 -15.34 -23.17 -6.48
CA VAL A 62 -15.68 -22.67 -5.13
C VAL A 62 -16.10 -23.82 -4.24
N ALA A 63 -15.76 -23.78 -2.95
CA ALA A 63 -16.26 -24.76 -1.99
C ALA A 63 -17.76 -24.54 -1.74
N SER A 64 -18.44 -25.54 -1.18
CA SER A 64 -19.80 -25.33 -0.65
C SER A 64 -19.73 -24.45 0.59
N GLY A 65 -20.63 -23.48 0.71
CA GLY A 65 -20.63 -22.55 1.85
C GLY A 65 -20.98 -21.11 1.48
N LYS A 66 -20.81 -20.20 2.44
CA LYS A 66 -20.96 -18.76 2.22
C LYS A 66 -19.65 -18.19 1.68
N HIS A 67 -19.76 -17.47 0.58
CA HIS A 67 -18.62 -16.83 -0.07
C HIS A 67 -18.97 -15.42 -0.53
N ILE A 68 -17.95 -14.58 -0.62
CA ILE A 68 -18.02 -13.29 -1.28
C ILE A 68 -17.37 -13.46 -2.65
N VAL A 69 -18.12 -13.19 -3.71
CA VAL A 69 -17.59 -13.14 -5.07
C VAL A 69 -17.57 -11.68 -5.51
N GLY A 70 -16.41 -11.25 -5.98
CA GLY A 70 -16.18 -9.90 -6.46
C GLY A 70 -15.74 -9.87 -7.92
N VAL A 71 -16.04 -8.78 -8.62
CA VAL A 71 -15.53 -8.50 -9.97
C VAL A 71 -14.98 -7.07 -10.00
N ALA A 72 -13.68 -6.92 -10.24
CA ALA A 72 -13.06 -5.61 -10.46
C ALA A 72 -12.98 -5.31 -11.96
N LEU A 73 -13.86 -4.42 -12.44
CA LEU A 73 -14.04 -4.07 -13.84
C LEU A 73 -12.87 -3.23 -14.38
N ARG A 74 -12.29 -3.64 -15.52
CA ARG A 74 -11.00 -3.10 -15.99
C ARG A 74 -11.06 -1.68 -16.54
N ASN A 75 -12.14 -1.28 -17.22
CA ASN A 75 -12.17 0.01 -17.90
C ASN A 75 -12.86 1.07 -17.05
N SER A 76 -13.95 0.68 -16.39
CA SER A 76 -14.74 1.53 -15.52
C SER A 76 -14.14 1.73 -14.12
N TRP A 77 -13.15 0.91 -13.74
CA TRP A 77 -12.52 0.93 -12.42
C TRP A 77 -13.52 0.78 -11.28
N GLN A 78 -14.53 -0.07 -11.47
CA GLN A 78 -15.55 -0.34 -10.46
C GLN A 78 -15.38 -1.75 -9.91
N TYR A 79 -15.56 -1.89 -8.60
CA TYR A 79 -15.71 -3.19 -7.97
C TYR A 79 -17.18 -3.52 -7.79
N LEU A 80 -17.58 -4.74 -8.17
CA LEU A 80 -18.91 -5.29 -7.98
C LEU A 80 -18.82 -6.47 -7.01
N ARG A 81 -19.78 -6.63 -6.11
CA ARG A 81 -19.72 -7.62 -5.02
C ARG A 81 -21.05 -8.31 -4.80
N LYS A 82 -21.02 -9.63 -4.60
CA LYS A 82 -22.15 -10.44 -4.15
C LYS A 82 -21.74 -11.39 -3.05
N GLU A 83 -22.58 -11.52 -2.04
CA GLU A 83 -22.55 -12.66 -1.13
C GLU A 83 -23.38 -13.78 -1.75
N SER A 84 -22.84 -14.99 -1.75
CA SER A 84 -23.49 -16.17 -2.30
C SER A 84 -23.35 -17.34 -1.34
N HIS A 85 -24.44 -18.08 -1.14
CA HIS A 85 -24.40 -19.38 -0.49
C HIS A 85 -24.34 -20.46 -1.57
N VAL A 86 -23.14 -20.98 -1.79
CA VAL A 86 -22.85 -21.96 -2.84
C VAL A 86 -23.24 -23.34 -2.35
N THR A 87 -24.25 -23.95 -2.98
CA THR A 87 -24.70 -25.33 -2.70
C THR A 87 -24.68 -26.22 -3.94
N GLY A 88 -24.43 -25.65 -5.11
CA GLY A 88 -24.39 -26.34 -6.41
C GLY A 88 -23.99 -25.38 -7.52
N ALA A 89 -23.78 -25.90 -8.73
CA ALA A 89 -23.33 -25.10 -9.87
C ALA A 89 -24.35 -23.98 -10.17
N ALA A 90 -23.85 -22.78 -10.41
CA ALA A 90 -24.68 -21.60 -10.63
C ALA A 90 -23.97 -20.57 -11.51
N THR A 91 -24.74 -19.60 -11.99
CA THR A 91 -24.22 -18.42 -12.67
C THR A 91 -24.46 -17.18 -11.82
N LEU A 92 -23.38 -16.46 -11.50
CA LEU A 92 -23.44 -15.15 -10.89
C LEU A 92 -23.32 -14.09 -11.98
N ASN A 93 -24.45 -13.44 -12.28
CA ASN A 93 -24.48 -12.32 -13.23
C ASN A 93 -24.37 -11.01 -12.45
N PHE A 94 -23.28 -10.28 -12.67
CA PHE A 94 -23.06 -8.97 -12.06
C PHE A 94 -23.56 -7.84 -12.95
N THR A 95 -24.00 -6.76 -12.32
CA THR A 95 -24.47 -5.52 -12.93
C THR A 95 -23.92 -4.33 -12.14
N THR A 96 -24.05 -3.11 -12.67
CA THR A 96 -23.61 -1.89 -11.97
C THR A 96 -24.35 -1.66 -10.64
N ALA A 97 -25.54 -2.26 -10.45
CA ALA A 97 -26.27 -2.21 -9.19
C ALA A 97 -25.59 -3.00 -8.06
N ASP A 98 -24.67 -3.91 -8.40
CA ASP A 98 -23.92 -4.73 -7.43
C ASP A 98 -22.67 -4.00 -6.90
N LYS A 99 -22.53 -2.70 -7.19
CA LYS A 99 -21.46 -1.85 -6.67
C LYS A 99 -21.71 -1.58 -5.17
N PRO A 100 -20.78 -1.94 -4.26
CA PRO A 100 -20.89 -1.58 -2.85
C PRO A 100 -20.68 -0.08 -2.65
N ALA A 101 -21.21 0.46 -1.56
CA ALA A 101 -20.85 1.81 -1.13
C ALA A 101 -19.35 1.85 -0.78
N PRO A 102 -18.61 2.87 -1.22
CA PRO A 102 -17.20 2.98 -0.89
C PRO A 102 -17.01 3.20 0.61
N LYS A 103 -15.94 2.62 1.17
CA LYS A 103 -15.49 2.95 2.52
C LYS A 103 -14.91 4.36 2.52
N VAL A 104 -15.37 5.20 3.43
CA VAL A 104 -14.82 6.56 3.58
C VAL A 104 -13.55 6.49 4.41
N TRP A 105 -12.44 6.88 3.80
CA TRP A 105 -11.14 7.08 4.42
C TRP A 105 -10.94 8.56 4.66
N LYS A 106 -10.32 8.95 5.77
CA LYS A 106 -10.12 10.35 6.11
C LYS A 106 -8.65 10.73 6.14
N ALA A 107 -8.28 11.74 5.36
CA ALA A 107 -6.93 12.30 5.35
C ALA A 107 -6.90 13.70 5.93
N LEU A 108 -5.78 14.04 6.56
CA LEU A 108 -5.38 15.42 6.82
C LEU A 108 -4.24 15.78 5.88
N TRP A 109 -4.45 16.73 4.97
CA TRP A 109 -3.39 17.31 4.17
C TRP A 109 -2.90 18.60 4.83
N ILE A 110 -1.59 18.71 5.00
CA ILE A 110 -0.93 19.81 5.70
C ILE A 110 0.07 20.50 4.79
N GLY A 111 -0.18 21.76 4.46
CA GLY A 111 0.81 22.62 3.81
C GLY A 111 1.65 23.36 4.85
N LEU A 112 2.98 23.27 4.76
CA LEU A 112 3.87 24.09 5.61
C LEU A 112 4.22 25.37 4.88
N TYR A 113 3.80 26.51 5.45
CA TYR A 113 4.13 27.82 4.89
C TYR A 113 5.63 28.09 4.96
N GLU A 114 6.25 27.79 6.11
CA GLU A 114 7.66 28.03 6.37
C GLU A 114 8.30 26.82 7.07
N THR A 115 9.44 26.37 6.55
CA THR A 115 10.30 25.38 7.20
C THR A 115 11.68 25.94 7.48
N LYS A 116 12.17 25.76 8.71
CA LYS A 116 13.48 26.25 9.18
C LYS A 116 14.41 25.13 9.58
N GLY A 117 15.70 25.35 9.46
CA GLY A 117 16.72 24.44 9.96
C GLY A 117 18.13 25.02 9.87
N ILE A 118 19.09 24.32 10.48
CA ILE A 118 20.51 24.70 10.42
C ILE A 118 21.21 23.84 9.37
N THR A 119 21.59 24.47 8.26
CA THR A 119 22.35 23.84 7.16
C THR A 119 23.85 24.07 7.37
N SER A 120 24.67 23.65 6.40
CA SER A 120 26.11 23.96 6.41
C SER A 120 26.42 25.45 6.22
N SER A 121 25.49 26.25 5.69
CA SER A 121 25.64 27.69 5.50
C SER A 121 25.06 28.54 6.63
N GLY A 122 24.48 27.90 7.66
CA GLY A 122 23.89 28.56 8.82
C GLY A 122 22.39 28.33 8.94
N GLU A 123 21.70 29.22 9.64
CA GLU A 123 20.24 29.21 9.71
C GLU A 123 19.62 29.46 8.33
N CYS A 124 18.57 28.70 8.05
CA CYS A 124 17.99 28.58 6.73
C CYS A 124 16.47 28.51 6.87
N SER A 125 15.76 29.11 5.92
CA SER A 125 14.30 29.02 5.84
C SER A 125 13.85 28.90 4.39
N THR A 126 12.82 28.10 4.14
CA THR A 126 12.15 27.96 2.85
C THR A 126 10.65 28.17 3.01
N HIS A 127 10.03 28.74 1.97
CA HIS A 127 8.63 29.15 2.04
C HIS A 127 7.81 28.71 0.84
N PHE A 128 6.55 28.37 1.08
CA PHE A 128 5.52 28.36 0.05
C PHE A 128 4.59 29.54 0.24
N SER A 129 4.29 30.23 -0.86
CA SER A 129 3.12 31.11 -0.93
C SER A 129 1.82 30.31 -0.80
N GLN A 130 0.72 30.98 -0.45
CA GLN A 130 -0.60 30.34 -0.43
C GLN A 130 -0.99 29.73 -1.79
N THR A 131 -0.62 30.40 -2.88
CA THR A 131 -0.85 29.91 -4.24
C THR A 131 -0.08 28.61 -4.50
N GLU A 132 1.17 28.53 -4.07
CA GLU A 132 1.97 27.31 -4.19
C GLU A 132 1.42 26.16 -3.32
N LEU A 133 0.94 26.45 -2.11
CA LEU A 133 0.26 25.45 -1.28
C LEU A 133 -1.04 24.95 -1.94
N ASN A 134 -1.79 25.83 -2.60
CA ASN A 134 -2.96 25.42 -3.38
C ASN A 134 -2.57 24.48 -4.52
N MET A 135 -1.50 24.78 -5.27
CA MET A 135 -1.01 23.90 -6.33
C MET A 135 -0.57 22.53 -5.78
N GLY A 136 0.11 22.50 -4.64
CA GLY A 136 0.50 21.26 -3.96
C GLY A 136 -0.71 20.42 -3.54
N TYR A 137 -1.75 21.06 -3.00
CA TYR A 137 -3.01 20.39 -2.66
C TYR A 137 -3.75 19.86 -3.89
N ASP A 138 -3.83 20.64 -4.97
CA ASP A 138 -4.46 20.20 -6.22
C ASP A 138 -3.72 19.02 -6.85
N PHE A 139 -2.39 18.99 -6.73
CA PHE A 139 -1.59 17.83 -7.14
C PHE A 139 -1.89 16.58 -6.29
N PHE A 140 -2.02 16.74 -4.98
CA PHE A 140 -2.43 15.65 -4.10
C PHE A 140 -3.84 15.14 -4.44
N GLN A 141 -4.82 16.02 -4.59
CA GLN A 141 -6.19 15.68 -4.99
C GLN A 141 -6.24 14.94 -6.33
N TRP A 142 -5.46 15.41 -7.30
CA TRP A 142 -5.28 14.70 -8.56
C TRP A 142 -4.75 13.27 -8.35
N SER A 143 -3.75 13.08 -7.48
CA SER A 143 -3.21 11.75 -7.18
C SER A 143 -4.24 10.85 -6.48
N ILE A 144 -5.06 11.39 -5.56
CA ILE A 144 -6.16 10.66 -4.92
C ILE A 144 -7.10 10.08 -5.98
N GLN A 145 -7.57 10.92 -6.91
CA GLN A 145 -8.51 10.52 -7.94
C GLN A 145 -7.89 9.57 -8.97
N GLN A 146 -6.66 9.84 -9.41
CA GLN A 146 -6.04 9.07 -10.49
C GLN A 146 -5.41 7.76 -10.03
N HIS A 147 -4.98 7.66 -8.77
CA HIS A 147 -4.19 6.53 -8.30
C HIS A 147 -4.81 5.85 -7.08
N PHE A 148 -5.17 6.57 -6.02
CA PHE A 148 -5.66 5.93 -4.79
C PHE A 148 -7.03 5.30 -5.00
N GLU A 149 -8.05 6.10 -5.31
CA GLU A 149 -9.44 5.62 -5.46
C GLU A 149 -9.56 4.73 -6.69
N LYS A 150 -8.94 5.13 -7.81
CA LYS A 150 -8.97 4.37 -9.05
C LYS A 150 -8.33 2.99 -8.91
N TYR A 151 -7.13 2.87 -8.33
CA TYR A 151 -6.47 1.56 -8.20
C TYR A 151 -7.11 0.68 -7.11
N ALA A 152 -7.86 1.28 -6.18
CA ALA A 152 -8.77 0.56 -5.29
C ALA A 152 -10.12 0.20 -5.95
N TYR A 153 -10.30 0.40 -7.26
CA TYR A 153 -11.58 0.18 -7.95
C TYR A 153 -12.76 0.94 -7.35
N ASN A 154 -12.49 2.15 -6.85
CA ASN A 154 -13.44 3.03 -6.16
C ASN A 154 -14.15 2.35 -4.97
N THR A 155 -13.48 1.39 -4.32
CA THR A 155 -13.94 0.80 -3.04
C THR A 155 -13.64 1.69 -1.84
N ILE A 156 -12.76 2.68 -2.01
CA ILE A 156 -12.50 3.73 -1.04
C ILE A 156 -12.88 5.08 -1.62
N HIS A 157 -13.27 6.00 -0.74
CA HIS A 157 -13.38 7.41 -1.02
C HIS A 157 -12.63 8.19 0.04
N TRP A 158 -11.79 9.15 -0.36
CA TRP A 158 -11.03 9.97 0.57
C TRP A 158 -11.76 11.28 0.90
N ASP A 159 -12.17 11.40 2.16
CA ASP A 159 -12.56 12.66 2.79
C ASP A 159 -11.29 13.38 3.26
N VAL A 160 -10.90 14.43 2.52
CA VAL A 160 -9.66 15.16 2.79
C VAL A 160 -9.96 16.48 3.47
N VAL A 161 -9.43 16.63 4.68
CA VAL A 161 -9.35 17.93 5.37
C VAL A 161 -8.03 18.58 5.00
N ARG A 162 -8.06 19.84 4.54
CA ARG A 162 -6.86 20.65 4.33
C ARG A 162 -6.64 21.62 5.48
N LYS A 163 -5.41 21.70 5.97
CA LYS A 163 -4.96 22.76 6.88
C LYS A 163 -3.55 23.21 6.52
N ASP A 164 -3.30 24.51 6.60
CA ASP A 164 -1.95 25.04 6.38
C ASP A 164 -1.38 25.51 7.73
N ILE A 165 -0.14 25.13 8.04
CA ILE A 165 0.59 25.64 9.20
C ILE A 165 1.33 26.89 8.76
N THR A 166 0.92 28.04 9.30
CA THR A 166 1.49 29.36 8.96
C THR A 166 2.67 29.74 9.86
N LEU A 167 2.82 29.06 11.01
CA LEU A 167 3.98 29.24 11.89
C LEU A 167 5.18 28.43 11.36
N PRO A 168 6.42 28.91 11.56
CA PRO A 168 7.60 28.19 11.12
C PRO A 168 7.71 26.80 11.77
N VAL A 169 7.93 25.78 10.95
CA VAL A 169 8.20 24.41 11.42
C VAL A 169 9.70 24.14 11.38
N THR A 170 10.27 23.73 12.50
CA THR A 170 11.70 23.38 12.56
C THR A 170 11.92 21.95 12.11
N LEU A 171 12.79 21.79 11.11
CA LEU A 171 13.21 20.50 10.58
C LEU A 171 14.20 19.82 11.52
N THR A 172 14.08 18.51 11.66
CA THR A 172 15.05 17.69 12.37
C THR A 172 16.17 17.29 11.43
N ARG A 173 17.42 17.54 11.82
CA ARG A 173 18.59 17.09 11.06
C ARG A 173 19.11 15.79 11.66
N SER A 174 18.98 14.71 10.90
CA SER A 174 19.51 13.39 11.28
C SER A 174 21.05 13.33 11.15
N PRO A 175 21.72 12.36 11.79
CA PRO A 175 23.18 12.24 11.78
C PRO A 175 23.80 12.08 10.39
N ASN A 176 23.07 11.52 9.42
CA ASN A 176 23.54 11.38 8.03
C ASN A 176 23.34 12.66 7.19
N GLY A 177 22.81 13.73 7.80
CA GLY A 177 22.62 15.02 7.18
C GLY A 177 21.24 15.25 6.55
N ASN A 178 20.33 14.26 6.56
CA ASN A 178 18.98 14.44 6.06
C ASN A 178 18.15 15.32 7.00
N PHE A 179 17.26 16.12 6.43
CA PHE A 179 16.30 16.98 7.11
C PHE A 179 14.90 16.41 6.98
N THR A 180 14.20 16.23 8.10
CA THR A 180 12.87 15.61 8.17
C THR A 180 11.88 16.50 8.90
N VAL A 181 10.61 16.40 8.51
CA VAL A 181 9.49 16.87 9.33
C VAL A 181 9.02 15.70 10.18
N GLU A 182 9.22 15.79 11.49
CA GLU A 182 8.86 14.71 12.41
C GLU A 182 7.36 14.70 12.73
N PRO A 183 6.72 13.52 12.81
CA PRO A 183 5.31 13.40 13.18
C PRO A 183 4.97 14.11 14.51
N SER A 184 5.86 14.02 15.51
CA SER A 184 5.68 14.66 16.82
C SER A 184 5.67 16.18 16.73
N THR A 185 6.47 16.76 15.84
CA THR A 185 6.51 18.22 15.62
C THR A 185 5.18 18.70 15.07
N ILE A 186 4.62 17.97 14.10
CA ILE A 186 3.33 18.32 13.50
C ILE A 186 2.18 18.09 14.48
N ALA A 187 2.16 16.96 15.19
CA ALA A 187 1.13 16.67 16.18
C ALA A 187 1.10 17.69 17.34
N ALA A 188 2.26 18.23 17.75
CA ALA A 188 2.33 19.28 18.76
C ALA A 188 1.67 20.60 18.30
N MET A 189 1.70 20.89 17.00
CA MET A 189 1.07 22.09 16.42
C MET A 189 -0.39 21.86 16.04
N MET A 190 -0.82 20.60 15.92
CA MET A 190 -2.15 20.19 15.51
C MET A 190 -2.74 19.18 16.51
N PRO A 191 -3.29 19.65 17.64
CA PRO A 191 -3.79 18.79 18.71
C PRO A 191 -4.95 17.88 18.31
N GLU A 192 -5.59 18.13 17.17
CA GLU A 192 -6.62 17.26 16.59
C GLU A 192 -6.09 15.98 15.95
N ILE A 193 -4.77 15.88 15.72
CA ILE A 193 -4.13 14.65 15.28
C ILE A 193 -4.05 13.72 16.50
N GLN A 194 -5.10 12.92 16.66
CA GLN A 194 -5.24 11.94 17.72
C GLN A 194 -5.50 10.55 17.14
N PRO A 195 -5.23 9.47 17.89
CA PRO A 195 -5.62 8.12 17.51
C PRO A 195 -7.06 8.04 17.01
N GLY A 196 -7.25 7.53 15.79
CA GLY A 196 -8.58 7.37 15.19
C GLY A 196 -9.17 8.62 14.52
N ALA A 197 -8.47 9.75 14.53
CA ALA A 197 -8.95 10.97 13.85
C ALA A 197 -8.81 10.90 12.33
N TYR A 198 -7.71 10.32 11.84
CA TYR A 198 -7.35 10.23 10.42
C TYR A 198 -6.77 8.86 10.10
N ASP A 199 -6.98 8.38 8.88
CA ASP A 199 -6.32 7.20 8.35
C ASP A 199 -4.88 7.52 7.92
N CYS A 200 -4.64 8.74 7.44
CA CYS A 200 -3.30 9.22 7.10
C CYS A 200 -3.19 10.75 7.19
N VAL A 201 -2.03 11.23 7.65
CA VAL A 201 -1.63 12.63 7.61
C VAL A 201 -0.57 12.80 6.51
N PHE A 202 -0.79 13.74 5.61
CA PHE A 202 0.12 14.09 4.52
C PHE A 202 0.68 15.48 4.74
N VAL A 203 2.00 15.64 4.73
CA VAL A 203 2.68 16.92 4.97
C VAL A 203 3.47 17.32 3.76
N PHE A 204 3.23 18.53 3.24
CA PHE A 204 3.88 19.09 2.06
C PHE A 204 4.72 20.30 2.44
N TRP A 205 6.01 20.30 2.10
CA TRP A 205 6.94 21.36 2.46
C TRP A 205 8.04 21.58 1.41
N ARG A 206 8.69 22.76 1.45
CA ARG A 206 9.61 23.20 0.41
C ARG A 206 11.05 22.78 0.71
N GLU A 207 11.67 22.05 -0.21
CA GLU A 207 13.06 21.59 -0.04
C GLU A 207 14.09 22.74 -0.15
N SER A 208 13.92 23.62 -1.13
CA SER A 208 14.88 24.69 -1.43
C SER A 208 14.24 26.01 -1.87
N GLU A 209 14.90 27.10 -1.51
CA GLU A 209 14.54 28.47 -1.89
C GLU A 209 15.80 29.36 -1.86
N GLY A 210 16.13 29.98 -3.00
CA GLY A 210 17.34 30.81 -3.11
C GLY A 210 18.60 30.04 -2.75
N ALA A 211 19.38 30.55 -1.80
CA ALA A 211 20.58 29.87 -1.28
C ALA A 211 20.25 28.79 -0.21
N CYS A 212 19.00 28.70 0.23
CA CYS A 212 18.57 27.74 1.23
C CYS A 212 18.23 26.38 0.59
N ASN A 213 18.78 25.30 1.16
CA ASN A 213 18.57 23.96 0.65
C ASN A 213 18.64 22.90 1.77
N PHE A 214 17.55 22.17 1.96
CA PHE A 214 17.41 21.06 2.90
C PHE A 214 17.58 19.69 2.21
N LYS A 215 18.62 19.58 1.37
CA LYS A 215 18.90 18.39 0.58
C LYS A 215 18.96 17.15 1.46
N SER A 216 18.19 16.15 1.07
CA SER A 216 18.12 14.84 1.73
C SER A 216 18.01 13.75 0.67
N ASN A 217 18.44 12.54 0.97
CA ASN A 217 18.50 11.42 0.00
C ASN A 217 17.13 10.76 -0.30
N TYR A 218 16.04 11.50 -0.14
CA TYR A 218 14.68 11.05 -0.36
C TYR A 218 13.88 12.17 -1.02
N PHE A 219 12.70 11.88 -1.52
CA PHE A 219 11.75 12.87 -2.01
C PHE A 219 10.52 12.93 -1.09
N GLY A 220 9.91 11.77 -0.88
CA GLY A 220 8.93 11.54 0.15
C GLY A 220 9.50 10.62 1.21
N LEU A 221 8.82 10.57 2.33
CA LEU A 221 9.09 9.61 3.37
C LEU A 221 7.81 9.22 4.12
N ALA A 222 7.72 7.94 4.41
CA ALA A 222 6.66 7.37 5.22
C ALA A 222 7.16 6.11 5.93
N TRP A 223 7.79 6.28 7.10
CA TRP A 223 8.47 5.20 7.81
C TRP A 223 7.75 4.70 9.06
N THR A 224 6.54 5.19 9.33
CA THR A 224 5.79 4.82 10.55
C THR A 224 5.08 3.48 10.36
N ASN A 225 5.14 2.61 11.38
CA ASN A 225 4.15 1.55 11.54
C ASN A 225 2.98 2.16 12.33
N PRO A 226 1.89 2.55 11.66
CA PRO A 226 0.92 3.48 12.24
C PRO A 226 0.29 2.93 13.53
N LEU A 227 -0.08 1.65 13.59
CA LEU A 227 -0.72 1.09 14.80
C LEU A 227 0.23 0.92 16.00
N LYS A 228 1.55 0.97 15.76
CA LYS A 228 2.58 0.93 16.80
C LYS A 228 3.01 2.32 17.27
N GLU A 229 2.72 3.36 16.51
CA GLU A 229 2.95 4.74 16.91
C GLU A 229 1.88 5.21 17.92
N SER A 230 2.24 6.16 18.77
CA SER A 230 1.31 6.75 19.76
C SER A 230 0.14 7.48 19.09
N ILE A 231 0.36 8.12 17.95
CA ILE A 231 -0.65 8.87 17.18
C ILE A 231 -1.62 7.97 16.39
N LYS A 232 -1.27 6.70 16.17
CA LYS A 232 -2.10 5.71 15.45
C LYS A 232 -2.70 6.20 14.12
N THR A 233 -1.89 6.85 13.29
CA THR A 233 -2.24 7.31 11.94
C THR A 233 -1.08 7.01 11.00
N GLY A 234 -1.36 6.77 9.71
CA GLY A 234 -0.31 6.89 8.69
C GLY A 234 0.27 8.31 8.69
N PHE A 235 1.56 8.43 8.41
CA PHE A 235 2.21 9.74 8.28
C PHE A 235 3.13 9.73 7.07
N VAL A 236 2.85 10.63 6.13
CA VAL A 236 3.58 10.82 4.88
C VAL A 236 4.08 12.25 4.84
N THR A 237 5.38 12.45 4.60
CA THR A 237 5.96 13.76 4.35
C THR A 237 6.54 13.81 2.95
N ILE A 238 6.16 14.82 2.17
CA ILE A 238 6.71 15.12 0.85
C ILE A 238 7.46 16.44 0.94
N LYS A 239 8.77 16.38 0.70
CA LYS A 239 9.53 17.59 0.43
C LYS A 239 9.55 17.81 -1.06
N PHE A 240 9.27 19.05 -1.47
CA PHE A 240 9.09 19.38 -2.87
C PHE A 240 10.04 20.51 -3.23
N ASP A 241 10.93 20.24 -4.17
CA ASP A 241 11.76 21.28 -4.78
C ASP A 241 10.95 21.98 -5.88
N ALA A 242 10.45 23.18 -5.57
CA ALA A 242 9.75 24.02 -6.53
C ALA A 242 10.62 24.48 -7.71
N ALA A 243 11.95 24.35 -7.61
CA ALA A 243 12.90 24.88 -8.58
C ALA A 243 12.56 26.34 -8.97
N ALA A 244 12.54 26.65 -10.27
CA ALA A 244 12.11 27.95 -10.77
C ALA A 244 10.58 28.11 -10.87
N SER A 245 9.82 27.01 -10.92
CA SER A 245 8.38 27.00 -11.13
C SER A 245 7.77 25.72 -10.55
N LEU A 246 6.98 25.89 -9.48
CA LEU A 246 6.30 24.77 -8.83
C LEU A 246 5.34 24.06 -9.80
N ALA A 247 4.65 24.84 -10.64
CA ALA A 247 3.71 24.31 -11.62
C ALA A 247 4.40 23.40 -12.65
N ASP A 248 5.55 23.82 -13.19
CA ASP A 248 6.30 23.01 -14.15
C ASP A 248 6.84 21.74 -13.50
N ARG A 249 7.29 21.85 -12.25
CA ARG A 249 7.74 20.69 -11.48
C ARG A 249 6.60 19.71 -11.23
N ILE A 250 5.43 20.17 -10.81
CA ILE A 250 4.25 19.31 -10.64
C ILE A 250 3.88 18.62 -11.96
N ASN A 251 3.89 19.35 -13.08
CA ASN A 251 3.60 18.77 -14.40
C ASN A 251 4.63 17.73 -14.82
N TYR A 252 5.91 17.95 -14.48
CA TYR A 252 6.95 16.96 -14.67
C TYR A 252 6.66 15.68 -13.90
N TYR A 253 6.29 15.77 -12.61
CA TYR A 253 5.94 14.59 -11.80
C TYR A 253 4.71 13.87 -12.34
N LYS A 254 3.64 14.60 -12.69
CA LYS A 254 2.44 14.00 -13.32
C LYS A 254 2.76 13.20 -14.58
N THR A 255 3.86 13.51 -15.26
CA THR A 255 4.28 12.84 -16.50
C THR A 255 5.30 11.73 -16.27
N ASN A 256 6.28 11.96 -15.39
CA ASN A 256 7.48 11.11 -15.29
C ASN A 256 7.51 10.25 -14.02
N ASP A 257 6.85 10.70 -12.95
CA ASP A 257 6.73 9.95 -11.70
C ASP A 257 5.42 10.32 -10.98
N PRO A 258 4.28 9.86 -11.53
CA PRO A 258 2.98 10.30 -11.04
C PRO A 258 2.57 9.63 -9.72
N GLY A 259 3.30 8.59 -9.30
CA GLY A 259 2.96 7.73 -8.18
C GLY A 259 3.43 8.22 -6.82
N VAL A 260 4.17 9.34 -6.76
CA VAL A 260 4.78 9.91 -5.56
C VAL A 260 3.95 9.78 -4.27
N TRP A 261 2.72 10.29 -4.26
CA TRP A 261 1.90 10.27 -3.04
C TRP A 261 1.48 8.85 -2.65
N LEU A 262 1.13 8.03 -3.65
CA LEU A 262 0.71 6.65 -3.45
C LEU A 262 1.88 5.79 -2.98
N HIS A 263 3.07 6.00 -3.55
CA HIS A 263 4.31 5.33 -3.17
C HIS A 263 4.56 5.49 -1.66
N GLU A 264 4.55 6.73 -1.16
CA GLU A 264 4.78 6.95 0.26
C GLU A 264 3.65 6.41 1.12
N TRP A 265 2.39 6.59 0.72
CA TRP A 265 1.28 5.99 1.46
C TRP A 265 1.38 4.46 1.55
N LEU A 266 1.89 3.81 0.49
CA LEU A 266 2.09 2.37 0.48
C LEU A 266 3.17 1.94 1.50
N HIS A 267 4.24 2.70 1.72
CA HIS A 267 5.24 2.37 2.75
C HIS A 267 4.64 2.33 4.17
N THR A 268 3.68 3.20 4.46
CA THR A 268 3.03 3.26 5.78
C THR A 268 1.78 2.37 5.84
N VAL A 269 0.65 2.81 5.28
CA VAL A 269 -0.63 2.11 5.45
C VAL A 269 -0.71 0.90 4.51
N GLY A 270 -0.20 1.02 3.27
CA GLY A 270 -0.26 -0.09 2.31
C GLY A 270 0.49 -1.34 2.77
N GLU A 271 1.68 -1.18 3.33
CA GLU A 271 2.50 -2.26 3.84
C GLU A 271 2.17 -2.61 5.29
N ASN A 272 2.44 -1.70 6.23
CA ASN A 272 2.43 -2.06 7.64
C ASN A 272 1.02 -2.40 8.13
N PHE A 273 0.03 -1.58 7.81
CA PHE A 273 -1.33 -1.79 8.30
C PHE A 273 -1.97 -3.03 7.69
N TYR A 274 -1.89 -3.23 6.37
CA TYR A 274 -2.48 -4.43 5.76
C TYR A 274 -1.72 -5.71 6.09
N GLN A 275 -0.40 -5.65 6.28
CA GLN A 275 0.35 -6.79 6.82
C GLN A 275 -0.12 -7.15 8.23
N ASP A 276 -0.35 -6.15 9.11
CA ASP A 276 -0.89 -6.36 10.45
C ASP A 276 -2.35 -6.87 10.43
N LYS A 277 -3.08 -6.69 9.32
CA LYS A 277 -4.39 -7.33 9.05
C LYS A 277 -4.28 -8.77 8.53
N GLY A 278 -3.07 -9.30 8.40
CA GLY A 278 -2.81 -10.67 7.95
C GLY A 278 -2.83 -10.86 6.43
N LEU A 279 -2.83 -9.77 5.64
CA LEU A 279 -2.74 -9.89 4.19
C LEU A 279 -1.33 -10.31 3.77
N GLN A 280 -1.28 -11.09 2.69
CA GLN A 280 -0.02 -11.52 2.08
C GLN A 280 0.39 -10.50 1.01
N LEU A 281 1.37 -9.69 1.37
CA LEU A 281 1.94 -8.67 0.50
C LEU A 281 3.13 -9.23 -0.29
N PRO A 282 3.54 -8.57 -1.39
CA PRO A 282 4.74 -8.91 -2.12
C PRO A 282 5.97 -8.99 -1.23
N ARG A 283 6.94 -9.81 -1.64
CA ARG A 283 8.20 -9.96 -0.93
C ARG A 283 8.94 -8.61 -0.92
N LYS A 284 9.47 -8.27 0.25
CA LYS A 284 10.33 -7.10 0.46
C LYS A 284 11.63 -7.18 -0.36
N ALA A 285 12.06 -6.03 -0.89
CA ALA A 285 13.35 -5.86 -1.54
C ALA A 285 14.50 -5.95 -0.53
N GLY A 286 15.75 -5.79 -1.01
CA GLY A 286 16.96 -5.89 -0.18
C GLY A 286 17.04 -4.86 0.95
N ASP A 287 16.30 -3.76 0.85
CA ASP A 287 16.15 -2.72 1.86
C ASP A 287 15.03 -2.99 2.87
N GLY A 288 14.29 -4.09 2.73
CA GLY A 288 13.21 -4.47 3.64
C GLY A 288 11.85 -3.83 3.33
N LEU A 289 11.67 -3.21 2.16
CA LEU A 289 10.42 -2.56 1.75
C LEU A 289 9.78 -3.31 0.57
N ALA A 290 8.48 -3.59 0.64
CA ALA A 290 7.76 -4.30 -0.42
C ALA A 290 7.51 -3.40 -1.62
N VAL A 291 7.21 -2.12 -1.41
CA VAL A 291 6.97 -1.12 -2.46
C VAL A 291 8.17 -1.01 -3.40
N HIS A 292 9.40 -1.17 -2.90
CA HIS A 292 10.63 -1.14 -3.69
C HIS A 292 10.94 -2.45 -4.43
N ALA A 293 10.13 -3.51 -4.24
CA ALA A 293 10.36 -4.79 -4.89
C ALA A 293 9.88 -4.83 -6.35
N ALA A 294 9.31 -3.75 -6.89
CA ALA A 294 8.73 -3.69 -8.23
C ALA A 294 9.59 -4.36 -9.31
N GLU A 295 10.89 -4.03 -9.38
CA GLU A 295 11.81 -4.58 -10.37
C GLU A 295 12.10 -6.08 -10.18
N MET A 296 12.07 -6.58 -8.93
CA MET A 296 12.18 -8.02 -8.65
C MET A 296 11.00 -8.81 -9.25
N TYR A 297 9.87 -8.13 -9.46
CA TYR A 297 8.69 -8.66 -10.12
C TYR A 297 8.59 -8.23 -11.60
N ASN A 298 9.67 -7.69 -12.18
CA ASN A 298 9.80 -7.24 -13.57
C ASN A 298 8.92 -6.02 -13.94
N TYR A 299 8.50 -5.22 -12.97
CA TYR A 299 7.85 -3.94 -13.25
C TYR A 299 8.89 -2.86 -13.55
N VAL A 300 8.53 -1.89 -14.38
CA VAL A 300 9.43 -0.82 -14.86
C VAL A 300 9.00 0.52 -14.28
N PHE A 301 9.97 1.36 -13.91
CA PHE A 301 9.74 2.73 -13.42
C PHE A 301 8.94 3.54 -14.47
N PRO A 302 7.92 4.36 -14.10
CA PRO A 302 7.57 4.84 -12.76
C PRO A 302 6.69 3.93 -11.90
N TRP A 303 6.69 2.61 -12.14
CA TRP A 303 6.05 1.60 -11.28
C TRP A 303 4.53 1.79 -11.08
N MET A 304 3.86 2.53 -11.97
CA MET A 304 2.41 2.73 -11.86
C MET A 304 1.62 1.42 -12.00
N ASP A 305 2.08 0.54 -12.90
CA ASP A 305 1.53 -0.80 -13.03
C ASP A 305 1.72 -1.63 -11.76
N TRP A 306 2.87 -1.46 -11.09
CA TRP A 306 3.17 -2.11 -9.83
C TRP A 306 2.23 -1.61 -8.72
N TYR A 307 2.09 -0.29 -8.56
CA TYR A 307 1.19 0.26 -7.55
C TYR A 307 -0.26 -0.15 -7.79
N ARG A 308 -0.70 -0.15 -9.06
CA ARG A 308 -2.03 -0.64 -9.44
C ARG A 308 -2.22 -2.09 -9.02
N ASP A 309 -1.30 -2.97 -9.40
CA ASP A 309 -1.44 -4.41 -9.16
C ASP A 309 -1.27 -4.75 -7.66
N PHE A 310 -0.44 -4.01 -6.94
CA PHE A 310 -0.29 -4.09 -5.48
C PHE A 310 -1.61 -3.75 -4.78
N MET A 311 -2.22 -2.61 -5.13
CA MET A 311 -3.52 -2.18 -4.61
C MET A 311 -4.64 -3.16 -4.99
N ALA A 312 -4.61 -3.68 -6.21
CA ALA A 312 -5.59 -4.63 -6.72
C ALA A 312 -5.43 -6.05 -6.16
N GLY A 313 -4.30 -6.38 -5.52
CA GLY A 313 -4.04 -7.76 -5.06
C GLY A 313 -3.76 -8.73 -6.21
N THR A 314 -3.20 -8.24 -7.31
CA THR A 314 -2.97 -9.01 -8.55
C THR A 314 -1.48 -9.24 -8.86
N VAL A 315 -0.57 -8.89 -7.95
CA VAL A 315 0.87 -9.15 -8.12
C VAL A 315 1.11 -10.66 -8.11
N VAL A 316 1.69 -11.19 -9.18
CA VAL A 316 1.99 -12.63 -9.29
C VAL A 316 3.06 -13.03 -8.28
N ASN A 317 2.75 -14.00 -7.42
CA ASN A 317 3.72 -14.55 -6.49
C ASN A 317 4.73 -15.44 -7.23
N ALA A 318 6.01 -15.05 -7.19
CA ALA A 318 7.10 -15.83 -7.79
C ALA A 318 7.32 -17.19 -7.10
N ASN A 319 6.91 -17.34 -5.84
CA ASN A 319 7.23 -18.50 -4.99
C ASN A 319 6.09 -19.52 -4.83
N GLY A 320 4.97 -19.37 -5.56
CA GLY A 320 3.87 -20.35 -5.53
C GLY A 320 2.58 -19.80 -4.89
N THR A 321 2.08 -20.47 -3.83
CA THR A 321 0.75 -20.21 -3.23
C THR A 321 0.83 -19.25 -2.03
N PRO A 322 -0.06 -18.24 -1.91
CA PRO A 322 -1.12 -17.87 -2.85
C PRO A 322 -0.53 -17.32 -4.14
N ARG A 323 -1.22 -17.56 -5.25
CA ARG A 323 -0.74 -17.21 -6.60
C ARG A 323 -0.61 -15.69 -6.80
N TYR A 324 -1.41 -14.91 -6.09
CA TYR A 324 -1.45 -13.46 -6.19
C TYR A 324 -1.33 -12.82 -4.80
N LEU A 325 -0.69 -11.66 -4.74
CA LEU A 325 -0.34 -10.91 -3.54
C LEU A 325 -0.79 -9.46 -3.66
N GLY A 326 -0.92 -8.79 -2.52
CA GLY A 326 -1.28 -7.37 -2.42
C GLY A 326 -2.51 -7.16 -1.53
N ILE A 327 -3.19 -6.03 -1.70
CA ILE A 327 -4.25 -5.60 -0.78
C ILE A 327 -5.62 -6.12 -1.24
N GLY A 328 -6.02 -5.77 -2.46
CA GLY A 328 -7.29 -6.16 -3.03
C GLY A 328 -8.47 -5.26 -2.64
N PRO A 329 -9.49 -5.15 -3.51
CA PRO A 329 -10.64 -4.26 -3.31
C PRO A 329 -11.51 -4.63 -2.11
N GLU A 330 -11.63 -5.92 -1.76
CA GLU A 330 -12.44 -6.34 -0.60
C GLU A 330 -11.82 -5.88 0.72
N ALA A 331 -10.49 -5.96 0.86
CA ALA A 331 -9.79 -5.52 2.07
C ALA A 331 -9.92 -4.01 2.30
N MET A 332 -10.06 -3.24 1.22
CA MET A 332 -10.27 -1.79 1.22
C MET A 332 -11.69 -1.38 1.65
N LEU A 333 -12.69 -2.26 1.49
CA LEU A 333 -14.05 -2.07 2.02
C LEU A 333 -14.16 -2.34 3.53
N GLY A 334 -13.22 -3.10 4.09
CA GLY A 334 -13.18 -3.46 5.50
C GLY A 334 -12.81 -2.31 6.45
N CYS A 335 -12.46 -2.64 7.70
CA CYS A 335 -12.08 -1.62 8.69
C CYS A 335 -10.90 -0.78 8.20
N SER A 336 -11.06 0.55 8.22
CA SER A 336 -10.00 1.50 7.92
C SER A 336 -9.04 1.63 9.10
N LEU A 337 -7.90 2.30 8.90
CA LEU A 337 -6.89 2.47 9.92
C LEU A 337 -7.41 3.24 11.14
N ARG A 338 -8.14 4.33 10.90
CA ARG A 338 -8.72 5.16 11.95
C ARG A 338 -9.78 4.39 12.75
N GLU A 339 -10.59 3.58 12.07
CA GLU A 339 -11.64 2.78 12.72
C GLU A 339 -11.00 1.73 13.65
N LYS A 340 -9.91 1.10 13.20
CA LYS A 340 -9.14 0.16 14.03
C LYS A 340 -8.44 0.86 15.19
N ALA A 341 -7.86 2.03 14.96
CA ALA A 341 -7.22 2.83 16.01
C ALA A 341 -8.22 3.31 17.09
N ALA A 342 -9.46 3.63 16.70
CA ALA A 342 -10.56 4.01 17.59
C ALA A 342 -11.33 2.82 18.19
N ALA A 343 -10.99 1.59 17.80
CA ALA A 343 -11.73 0.37 18.16
C ALA A 343 -13.23 0.41 17.80
N THR A 344 -13.60 1.12 16.73
CA THR A 344 -14.99 1.22 16.26
C THR A 344 -15.34 0.19 15.20
N CYS A 345 -14.37 -0.61 14.76
CA CYS A 345 -14.53 -1.69 13.79
C CYS A 345 -13.61 -2.86 14.17
N GLN A 346 -14.11 -4.09 14.01
CA GLN A 346 -13.36 -5.34 14.18
C GLN A 346 -13.42 -6.11 12.86
N ASP A 347 -12.30 -6.72 12.48
CA ASP A 347 -12.15 -7.49 11.24
C ASP A 347 -12.86 -8.85 11.29
#